data_AF-A0A094SCY8-F1
#
_entry.id   AF-A0A094SCY8-F1
#
_cell.length_a   1.000
_cell.length_b   1.000
_cell.length_c   1.000
_cell.angle_alpha   90.00
_cell.angle_beta   90.00
_cell.angle_gamma   90.00
#
_symmetry.space_group_name_H-M   'P 1'
#
loop_
_entity.id
_entity.type
_entity.pdbx_description
1 polymer ?
#
loop_
_entity_poly.entity_id
_entity_poly.type
_entity_poly.pdbx_seq_one_letter_code
_entity_poly.pdbx_strand_id
1 'polypeptide(L)' 'MKRAAIALIVAGLGCFVAFSVIGSEVADDGTLVEPFFLIPVAWLLLLTGGMLAIATFIRGRIK' A
#
# COMPACT_ATOMS: atom_id res chain seq x y z
N MET A 1 -14.38 -8.57 -7.36
CA MET A 1 -13.33 -9.01 -6.40
C MET A 1 -11.93 -8.91 -7.02
N LYS A 2 -11.60 -9.58 -8.14
CA LYS A 2 -10.25 -9.47 -8.77
C LYS A 2 -9.79 -8.03 -9.06
N ARG A 3 -10.66 -7.20 -9.67
CA ARG A 3 -10.37 -5.77 -9.94
C ARG A 3 -10.09 -4.97 -8.66
N ALA A 4 -10.82 -5.25 -7.58
CA ALA A 4 -10.60 -4.61 -6.29
C ALA A 4 -9.26 -5.02 -5.67
N ALA A 5 -8.88 -6.30 -5.77
CA ALA A 5 -7.57 -6.76 -5.33
C ALA A 5 -6.43 -6.04 -6.06
N ILE A 6 -6.53 -5.91 -7.39
CA ILE A 6 -5.55 -5.18 -8.20
C ILE A 6 -5.51 -3.70 -7.80
N ALA A 7 -6.66 -3.05 -7.63
CA ALA A 7 -6.73 -1.64 -7.24
C ALA A 7 -6.06 -1.40 -5.87
N LEU A 8 -6.30 -2.27 -4.89
CA LEU A 8 -5.65 -2.19 -3.56
C LEU A 8 -4.14 -2.36 -3.67
N ILE A 9 -3.66 -3.34 -4.44
CA ILE A 9 -2.23 -3.57 -4.61
C ILE A 9 -1.55 -2.37 -5.29
N VAL A 10 -2.14 -1.86 -6.37
CA VAL A 10 -1.62 -0.68 -7.08
C VAL A 10 -1.62 0.55 -6.18
N ALA A 11 -2.67 0.77 -5.40
CA ALA A 11 -2.72 1.87 -4.43
C ALA A 11 -1.63 1.73 -3.35
N GLY A 12 -1.40 0.52 -2.83
CA GLY A 12 -0.34 0.27 -1.85
C GLY A 12 1.06 0.53 -2.41
N LEU A 13 1.34 0.09 -3.65
CA LEU A 13 2.59 0.43 -4.34
C LEU A 13 2.71 1.94 -4.57
N GLY A 14 1.61 2.59 -4.94
CA GLY A 14 1.53 4.04 -5.09
C GLY A 14 1.89 4.80 -3.81
N CYS A 15 1.49 4.29 -2.64
CA CYS A 15 1.88 4.87 -1.36
C CYS A 15 3.40 4.80 -1.12
N PHE A 16 4.08 3.70 -1.47
CA PHE A 16 5.54 3.62 -1.38
C PHE A 16 6.23 4.58 -2.34
N VAL A 17 5.76 4.66 -3.59
CA VAL A 17 6.28 5.62 -4.57
C VAL A 17 6.09 7.05 -4.07
N ALA A 18 4.90 7.39 -3.56
CA ALA A 18 4.61 8.71 -3.02
C ALA A 18 5.51 9.05 -1.81
N PHE A 19 5.74 8.10 -0.91
CA PHE A 19 6.70 8.27 0.20
C PHE A 19 8.10 8.61 -0.31
N SER A 20 8.60 7.87 -1.31
CA SER A 20 9.93 8.11 -1.90
C SER A 20 10.02 9.44 -2.66
N VAL A 21 8.95 9.88 -3.30
CA VAL A 21 8.92 11.14 -4.07
C VAL A 21 8.80 12.36 -3.16
N ILE A 22 7.98 12.29 -2.11
CA ILE A 22 7.84 13.38 -1.13
C ILE A 22 9.11 13.51 -0.29
N GLY A 23 9.70 12.38 0.11
CA GLY A 23 10.94 12.35 0.89
C GLY A 23 10.76 12.74 2.35
N SER A 24 11.88 13.04 3.01
CA SER A 24 11.94 13.47 4.40
C SER A 24 12.94 14.62 4.55
N GLU A 25 12.63 15.54 5.46
CA GLU A 25 13.51 16.66 5.81
C GLU A 25 13.50 16.91 7.31
N VAL A 26 14.57 17.53 7.83
CA VAL A 26 14.65 17.95 9.23
C VAL A 26 14.40 19.46 9.27
N ALA A 27 13.38 19.87 10.01
CA ALA A 27 13.03 21.28 10.19
C ALA A 27 14.07 22.01 11.06
N ASP A 28 14.02 23.34 11.07
CA ASP A 28 14.96 24.19 11.81
C ASP A 28 14.98 23.93 13.32
N ASP A 29 13.89 23.38 13.88
CA ASP A 29 13.77 22.99 15.28
C ASP A 29 14.26 21.55 15.57
N GLY A 30 14.77 20.85 14.56
CA GLY A 30 15.24 19.47 14.64
C GLY A 30 14.14 18.42 14.44
N THR A 31 12.90 18.81 14.16
CA THR A 31 11.80 17.87 13.90
C THR A 31 11.96 17.20 12.54
N LEU A 32 11.85 15.88 12.48
CA LEU A 32 11.78 15.14 11.22
C LEU A 32 10.36 15.26 10.63
N VAL A 33 10.28 15.83 9.43
CA VAL A 33 9.04 15.96 8.65
C VAL A 33 9.08 14.93 7.52
N GLU A 34 8.18 13.95 7.60
CA GLU A 34 8.06 12.90 6.59
C GLU A 34 6.63 12.36 6.48
N PRO A 35 6.19 11.89 5.31
CA PRO A 35 4.87 11.31 5.14
C PRO A 35 4.83 9.85 5.60
N PHE A 36 5.35 9.57 6.80
CA PHE A 36 5.54 8.22 7.34
C PHE A 36 4.25 7.38 7.31
N PHE A 37 3.08 8.03 7.46
CA PHE A 37 1.77 7.38 7.39
C PHE A 37 1.54 6.57 6.10
N LEU A 38 2.20 6.94 4.99
CA LEU A 38 2.12 6.21 3.73
C LEU A 38 2.68 4.79 3.82
N ILE A 39 3.67 4.55 4.69
CA ILE A 39 4.29 3.22 4.84
C ILE A 39 3.30 2.23 5.49
N PRO A 40 2.70 2.50 6.68
CA PRO A 40 1.67 1.63 7.24
C PRO A 40 0.47 1.45 6.30
N VAL A 41 0.02 2.51 5.62
CA VAL A 41 -1.08 2.45 4.66
C VAL A 41 -0.73 1.54 3.47
N ALA A 42 0.49 1.65 2.93
CA ALA A 42 0.96 0.78 1.85
C ALA A 42 0.86 -0.70 2.24
N TRP A 43 1.36 -1.06 3.43
CA TRP A 43 1.28 -2.44 3.94
C TRP A 43 -0.16 -2.93 4.13
N LEU A 44 -1.03 -2.10 4.71
CA LEU A 44 -2.45 -2.44 4.86
C LEU A 44 -3.12 -2.73 3.51
N LEU A 45 -2.86 -1.89 2.50
CA LEU A 45 -3.41 -2.05 1.16
C LEU A 45 -2.86 -3.30 0.44
N LEU A 46 -1.55 -3.56 0.55
CA LEU A 46 -0.92 -4.73 -0.04
C LEU A 46 -1.41 -6.04 0.60
N LEU A 47 -1.52 -6.08 1.93
CA LEU A 47 -2.03 -7.25 2.66
C LEU A 47 -3.48 -7.52 2.31
N THR A 48 -4.34 -6.50 2.36
CA THR A 48 -5.77 -6.65 2.03
C THR A 48 -5.98 -7.04 0.57
N GLY A 49 -5.28 -6.39 -0.36
CA GLY A 49 -5.31 -6.74 -1.78
C GLY A 49 -4.79 -8.15 -2.06
N GLY A 50 -3.69 -8.54 -1.41
CA GLY A 50 -3.10 -9.88 -1.51
C GLY A 50 -4.03 -10.97 -0.99
N MET A 51 -4.61 -10.80 0.20
CA MET A 51 -5.60 -11.73 0.76
C MET A 51 -6.81 -11.90 -0.17
N LEU A 52 -7.30 -10.78 -0.73
CA LEU A 52 -8.42 -10.82 -1.67
C LEU A 52 -8.04 -11.52 -2.99
N ALA A 53 -6.84 -11.28 -3.51
CA ALA A 53 -6.33 -11.97 -4.70
C ALA A 53 -6.29 -13.49 -4.47
N ILE A 54 -5.70 -13.93 -3.35
CA ILE A 54 -5.62 -15.35 -2.97
C ILE A 54 -7.02 -15.95 -2.84
N ALA A 55 -7.94 -15.31 -2.11
CA ALA A 55 -9.30 -15.80 -1.93
C ALA A 55 -10.05 -15.96 -3.26
N THR A 56 -9.90 -14.99 -4.18
CA THR A 56 -10.53 -15.09 -5.52
C THR A 56 -9.90 -16.15 -6.40
N PHE A 57 -8.60 -16.39 -6.26
CA PHE A 57 -7.90 -17.45 -6.97
C PHE A 57 -8.40 -18.82 -6.51
N ILE A 58 -8.40 -19.07 -5.19
CA ILE A 58 -8.88 -20.34 -4.60
C ILE A 58 -10.34 -20.60 -5.01
N ARG A 59 -11.21 -19.61 -4.90
CA ARG A 59 -12.63 -19.74 -5.30
C ARG A 59 -12.79 -20.09 -6.78
N GLY A 60 -11.89 -19.63 -7.64
CA GLY A 60 -11.88 -19.98 -9.06
C GLY A 60 -11.35 -21.38 -9.38
N ARG A 61 -10.76 -22.08 -8.41
CA ARG A 61 -10.25 -23.45 -8.55
C ARG A 61 -11.17 -24.50 -7.93
N ILE A 62 -12.02 -24.10 -6.97
CA ILE A 62 -13.00 -24.97 -6.30
C ILE A 62 -14.34 -25.01 -7.06
N LYS A 63 -14.62 -23.99 -7.88
CA LYS A 63 -15.65 -24.06 -8.91
C LYS A 63 -15.14 -24.82 -10.12
#